data_AF-W4V817-F1
#
_entry.id   AF-W4V817-F1
#
_cell.length_a   1.000
_cell.length_b   1.000
_cell.length_c   1.000
_cell.angle_alpha   90.00
_cell.angle_beta   90.00
_cell.angle_gamma   90.00
#
_symmetry.space_group_name_H-M   'P 1'
#
loop_
_entity.id
_entity.type
_entity.pdbx_description
1 polymer ?
#
loop_
_entity_poly.entity_id
_entity_poly.type
_entity_poly.pdbx_seq_one_letter_code
_entity_poly.pdbx_strand_id
1 'polypeptide(L)'
;MKITIIAVGKIKEKYLREGINEYSKRLSRFCSLEIIEVDDEQAPDNLSSMQEEQVKKREAERIVKRLKEGSTLIVLDVAAAN
;
A
#
# COMPACT_ATOMS: atom_id res chain seq x y z
N MET A 1 0.09 -9.76 -17.67
CA MET A 1 -0.06 -9.89 -16.19
C MET A 1 -0.31 -8.51 -15.60
N LYS A 2 -1.21 -8.40 -14.61
CA LYS A 2 -1.48 -7.15 -13.88
C LYS A 2 -0.93 -7.26 -12.46
N ILE A 3 -0.20 -6.25 -12.02
CA ILE A 3 0.28 -6.11 -10.64
C ILE A 3 -0.28 -4.81 -10.09
N THR A 4 -0.96 -4.88 -8.95
CA THR A 4 -1.45 -3.70 -8.24
C THR A 4 -0.75 -3.64 -6.89
N ILE A 5 -0.05 -2.55 -6.61
CA ILE A 5 0.51 -2.25 -5.29
C ILE A 5 -0.45 -1.27 -4.61
N ILE A 6 -1.03 -1.67 -3.48
CA ILE A 6 -1.85 -0.79 -2.65
C ILE A 6 -1.02 -0.44 -1.42
N ALA A 7 -0.74 0.85 -1.21
CA ALA A 7 0.06 1.35 -0.11
C ALA A 7 -0.69 2.43 0.67
N VAL A 8 -0.48 2.47 1.98
CA VAL A 8 -1.01 3.51 2.87
C VAL A 8 -0.05 4.71 2.87
N GLY A 9 -0.60 5.91 2.80
CA GLY A 9 0.15 7.16 2.77
C GLY A 9 0.55 7.61 1.37
N LYS A 10 0.83 8.92 1.25
CA LYS A 10 1.29 9.56 0.02
C LYS A 10 2.81 9.70 0.01
N ILE A 11 3.46 9.30 -1.07
CA ILE A 11 4.90 9.48 -1.25
C ILE A 11 5.16 10.95 -1.56
N LYS A 12 5.89 11.66 -0.70
CA LYS A 12 6.10 13.11 -0.81
C LYS A 12 7.46 13.45 -1.43
N GLU A 13 8.43 12.59 -1.21
CA GLU A 13 9.84 12.79 -1.55
C GLU A 13 10.06 12.55 -3.04
N LYS A 14 10.62 13.57 -3.71
CA LYS A 14 10.87 13.53 -5.16
C LYS A 14 11.76 12.35 -5.57
N TYR A 15 12.84 12.09 -4.84
CA TYR A 15 13.78 11.02 -5.17
C TYR A 15 13.13 9.63 -5.11
N LEU A 16 12.19 9.40 -4.19
CA LEU A 16 11.44 8.14 -4.10
C LEU A 16 10.51 7.99 -5.31
N ARG A 17 9.77 9.05 -5.67
CA ARG A 17 8.90 9.04 -6.86
C ARG A 17 9.69 8.78 -8.14
N GLU A 18 10.86 9.40 -8.28
CA GLU A 18 11.74 9.19 -9.43
C GLU A 18 12.25 7.75 -9.48
N GLY A 19 12.68 7.20 -8.35
CA GLY A 19 13.06 5.79 -8.24
C GLY A 19 11.92 4.84 -8.65
N ILE A 20 10.72 5.06 -8.13
CA ILE A 20 9.53 4.27 -8.49
C ILE A 20 9.24 4.35 -9.99
N ASN A 21 9.33 5.53 -10.59
CA ASN A 21 9.10 5.72 -12.02
C ASN A 21 10.13 4.99 -12.88
N GLU A 22 11.39 4.96 -12.46
CA GLU A 22 12.45 4.23 -13.16
C GLU A 22 12.16 2.72 -13.20
N TYR A 23 11.78 2.12 -12.07
CA TYR A 23 11.39 0.71 -12.03
C TYR A 23 10.08 0.44 -12.76
N SER A 24 9.09 1.33 -12.63
CA SER A 24 7.80 1.21 -13.33
C SER A 24 7.99 1.20 -14.85
N LYS A 25 8.85 2.09 -15.37
CA LYS A 25 9.19 2.14 -16.79
C LYS A 25 9.87 0.85 -17.25
N ARG A 26 10.80 0.31 -16.47
CA ARG A 26 11.47 -0.97 -16.78
C ARG A 26 10.48 -2.14 -16.80
N LEU A 27 9.52 -2.17 -15.86
CA LEU A 27 8.51 -3.22 -15.74
C LEU A 27 7.40 -3.15 -16.81
N SER A 28 7.17 -1.99 -17.41
CA SER A 28 6.08 -1.78 -18.38
C SER A 28 6.09 -2.73 -19.59
N ARG A 29 7.25 -3.28 -19.94
CA ARG A 29 7.39 -4.29 -21.02
C ARG A 29 6.89 -5.69 -20.62
N PHE A 30 6.73 -5.95 -19.33
CA PHE A 30 6.44 -7.28 -18.78
C PHE A 30 5.07 -7.37 -18.09
N CYS A 31 4.63 -6.27 -17.47
CA CYS A 31 3.34 -6.23 -16.78
C CYS A 31 2.70 -4.84 -16.83
N SER A 32 1.39 -4.83 -16.59
CA SER A 32 0.65 -3.62 -16.25
C SER A 32 0.79 -3.41 -14.75
N LEU A 33 1.61 -2.43 -14.35
CA LEU A 33 1.80 -2.04 -12.95
C LEU A 33 0.88 -0.86 -12.62
N GLU A 34 0.10 -1.00 -11.56
CA GLU A 34 -0.73 0.06 -10.98
C GLU A 34 -0.32 0.26 -9.52
N ILE A 35 -0.07 1.51 -9.11
CA ILE A 35 0.25 1.86 -7.73
C ILE A 35 -0.88 2.73 -7.20
N ILE A 36 -1.54 2.28 -6.15
CA ILE A 36 -2.68 2.95 -5.52
C ILE A 36 -2.27 3.35 -4.11
N GLU A 37 -2.14 4.64 -3.87
CA GLU A 37 -1.93 5.19 -2.54
C GLU A 37 -3.28 5.52 -1.90
N VAL A 38 -3.59 4.89 -0.78
CA VAL A 38 -4.73 5.26 0.08
C VAL A 38 -4.28 6.19 1.19
N ASP A 39 -5.18 7.04 1.68
CA ASP A 39 -4.85 7.98 2.75
C ASP A 39 -4.50 7.23 4.04
N ASP A 40 -3.47 7.71 4.73
CA ASP A 40 -3.11 7.31 6.08
C ASP A 40 -4.08 7.90 7.11
N GLU A 41 -4.24 7.23 8.24
CA GLU A 41 -4.97 7.80 9.37
C GLU A 41 -4.02 8.59 10.27
N GLN A 42 -4.46 9.78 10.69
CA GLN A 42 -3.66 10.57 11.62
C GLN A 42 -3.49 9.82 12.95
N ALA A 43 -2.25 9.48 13.27
CA ALA A 43 -1.87 8.79 14.49
C ALA A 43 -1.07 9.74 15.41
N PRO A 44 -1.49 9.97 16.67
CA PRO A 44 -0.66 10.64 17.66
C PRO A 44 0.58 9.79 18.02
N ASP A 45 1.64 10.44 18.50
CA ASP A 45 2.91 9.79 18.83
C ASP A 45 2.77 8.63 19.83
N ASN A 46 1.79 8.72 20.73
CA ASN A 46 1.47 7.67 21.71
C ASN A 46 0.03 7.18 21.51
N LEU A 47 -0.12 6.05 20.81
CA LEU A 47 -1.39 5.36 20.64
C LEU A 47 -1.64 4.40 21.81
N SER A 48 -2.85 4.42 22.38
CA SER A 48 -3.35 3.27 23.13
C SER A 48 -3.66 2.11 22.16
N SER A 49 -3.68 0.87 22.66
CA SER A 49 -3.97 -0.32 21.83
C SER A 49 -5.31 -0.21 21.09
N MET A 50 -6.32 0.39 21.73
CA MET A 50 -7.63 0.62 21.12
C MET A 50 -7.55 1.63 19.95
N GLN A 51 -6.77 2.69 20.09
CA GLN A 51 -6.58 3.67 19.02
C GLN A 51 -5.76 3.08 17.87
N GLU A 52 -4.75 2.27 18.16
CA GLU A 52 -3.97 1.55 17.16
C GLU A 52 -4.86 0.61 16.34
N GLU A 53 -5.73 -0.16 16.98
CA GLU A 53 -6.70 -1.02 16.30
C GLU A 53 -7.66 -0.21 15.42
N GLN A 54 -8.11 0.95 15.90
CA GLN A 54 -8.99 1.83 15.13
C GLN A 54 -8.30 2.41 13.89
N VAL A 55 -7.04 2.83 14.02
CA VAL A 55 -6.20 3.30 12.90
C VAL A 55 -6.08 2.19 11.85
N LYS A 56 -5.64 1.00 12.27
CA LYS A 56 -5.51 -0.17 11.39
C LYS A 56 -6.81 -0.51 10.67
N LYS A 57 -7.94 -0.46 11.39
CA LYS A 57 -9.26 -0.74 10.81
C LYS A 57 -9.64 0.25 9.72
N ARG A 58 -9.46 1.56 9.97
CA ARG A 58 -9.77 2.61 8.98
C ARG A 58 -8.93 2.47 7.72
N GLU A 59 -7.64 2.21 7.87
CA GLU A 59 -6.73 2.01 6.74
C GLU A 59 -7.06 0.72 5.98
N ALA A 60 -7.35 -0.37 6.70
CA ALA A 60 -7.79 -1.64 6.11
C ALA A 60 -9.06 -1.46 5.28
N GLU A 61 -10.05 -0.70 5.74
CA GLU A 61 -11.27 -0.39 4.98
C GLU A 61 -10.95 0.34 3.66
N ARG A 62 -9.95 1.23 3.65
CA ARG A 62 -9.50 1.91 2.43
C ARG A 62 -8.80 0.95 1.47
N ILE A 63 -7.96 0.05 1.98
CA ILE A 63 -7.28 -0.99 1.19
C ILE A 63 -8.30 -1.94 0.55
N VAL A 64 -9.23 -2.48 1.35
CA VAL A 64 -10.22 -3.47 0.91
C VAL A 64 -11.07 -2.94 -0.24
N LYS A 65 -11.44 -1.65 -0.22
CA LYS A 65 -12.17 -0.99 -1.32
C LYS A 65 -11.43 -0.96 -2.65
N ARG A 66 -10.11 -1.19 -2.66
CA ARG A 66 -9.27 -1.21 -3.87
C ARG A 66 -8.97 -2.63 -4.35
N LEU A 67 -9.29 -3.64 -3.56
CA LEU A 67 -9.11 -5.03 -3.95
C LEU A 67 -10.06 -5.39 -5.08
N LYS A 68 -9.56 -6.20 -6.02
CA LYS A 68 -10.37 -6.77 -7.09
C LYS A 68 -10.62 -8.24 -6.78
N GLU A 69 -11.87 -8.66 -6.92
CA GLU A 69 -12.25 -10.06 -6.77
C GLU A 69 -11.42 -10.96 -7.72
N GLY A 70 -11.06 -12.15 -7.23
CA GLY A 70 -10.22 -13.10 -7.98
C GLY A 70 -8.73 -12.73 -8.05
N SER A 71 -8.28 -11.65 -7.40
CA SER A 71 -6.85 -11.33 -7.31
C SER A 71 -6.14 -12.26 -6.32
N THR A 72 -4.93 -12.70 -6.65
CA THR A 72 -4.00 -13.26 -5.67
C THR A 72 -3.51 -12.13 -4.75
N LEU A 73 -3.71 -12.28 -3.45
CA LEU A 73 -3.31 -11.28 -2.45
C LEU A 73 -1.97 -11.67 -1.85
N ILE A 74 -1.03 -10.72 -1.84
CA ILE A 74 0.29 -10.85 -1.23
C ILE A 74 0.44 -9.68 -0.25
N VAL A 75 0.59 -9.98 1.03
CA VAL A 75 0.79 -8.98 2.09
C VAL A 75 2.27 -8.87 2.39
N LEU A 76 2.79 -7.64 2.47
CA LEU A 76 4.14 -7.38 2.94
C LEU A 76 4.07 -7.21 4.46
N ASP A 77 4.60 -8.20 5.18
CA ASP A 77 4.69 -8.19 6.63
C ASP A 77 6.08 -8.69 7.04
N VAL A 78 6.69 -8.01 8.01
CA VAL A 78 7.98 -8.37 8.58
C VAL A 78 7.92 -9.66 9.38
N ALA A 79 6.74 -9.99 9.92
CA ALA A 79 6.53 -11.18 10.73
C ALA A 79 6.08 -12.41 9.91
N ALA A 80 5.92 -12.27 8.58
CA ALA A 80 5.47 -13.26 7.59
C ALA A 80 4.81 -14.54 8.17
N ALA A 81 3.49 -14.70 7.96
CA ALA A 81 2.64 -15.81 8.42
C ALA A 81 3.39 -17.12 8.78
N ASN A 82 3.40 -17.44 10.07
CA ASN A 82 3.43 -18.84 10.54
C ASN A 82 2.07 -19.48 10.34
#